data_AF-A0A963NXX5-F1
#
_entry.id   AF-A0A963NXX5-F1
#
_cell.length_a   1.000
_cell.length_b   1.000
_cell.length_c   1.000
_cell.angle_alpha   90.00
_cell.angle_beta   90.00
_cell.angle_gamma   90.00
#
_symmetry.space_group_name_H-M   'P 1'
#
loop_
_entity.id
_entity.type
_entity.pdbx_description
1 polymer ?
#
loop_
_entity_poly.entity_id
_entity_poly.type
_entity_poly.pdbx_seq_one_letter_code
_entity_poly.pdbx_strand_id
1 'polypeptide(L)' 'VGAGDSFVAGMTWGLASGESVERAFALGVAAGTATVLTPGTELCHLVDVQRFFRDLRPVRA' A
#
# COMPACT_ATOMS: atom_id res chain seq x y z
N VAL A 1 -11.62 2.36 -8.28
CA VAL A 1 -12.40 1.58 -7.27
C VAL A 1 -11.51 0.43 -6.78
N GLY A 2 -11.59 -0.01 -5.52
CA GLY A 2 -10.74 -1.11 -4.99
C GLY A 2 -9.52 -0.68 -4.16
N ALA A 3 -9.40 0.61 -3.83
CA ALA A 3 -8.30 1.12 -3.01
C ALA A 3 -8.31 0.56 -1.58
N GLY A 4 -9.50 0.33 -1.01
CA GLY A 4 -9.63 -0.32 0.30
C GLY A 4 -9.16 -1.77 0.29
N ASP A 5 -9.56 -2.53 -0.73
CA ASP A 5 -9.13 -3.94 -0.89
C ASP A 5 -7.62 -4.03 -1.08
N SER A 6 -7.06 -3.13 -1.89
CA SER A 6 -5.61 -3.06 -2.12
C SER A 6 -4.84 -2.61 -0.88
N PHE A 7 -5.41 -1.72 -0.06
CA PHE A 7 -4.85 -1.37 1.24
C PHE A 7 -4.79 -2.59 2.16
N VAL A 8 -5.91 -3.32 2.28
CA VAL A 8 -5.97 -4.53 3.12
C VAL A 8 -4.98 -5.57 2.59
N ALA A 9 -4.92 -5.80 1.29
CA ALA A 9 -3.97 -6.73 0.68
C ALA A 9 -2.51 -6.36 1.00
N GLY A 10 -2.13 -5.08 0.85
CA GLY A 10 -0.79 -4.60 1.16
C GLY A 10 -0.42 -4.75 2.64
N MET A 11 -1.35 -4.42 3.55
CA MET A 11 -1.14 -4.56 4.98
C MET A 11 -1.07 -6.03 5.42
N THR A 12 -1.99 -6.87 4.95
CA THR A 12 -1.98 -8.31 5.25
C THR A 12 -0.72 -8.98 4.74
N TRP A 13 -0.25 -8.63 3.53
CA TRP A 13 1.00 -9.14 2.99
C TRP A 13 2.20 -8.71 3.84
N GLY A 14 2.28 -7.42 4.24
CA GLY A 14 3.34 -6.93 5.10
C GLY A 14 3.40 -7.69 6.43
N LEU A 15 2.26 -7.84 7.09
CA LEU A 15 2.17 -8.59 8.36
C LEU A 15 2.57 -10.06 8.18
N ALA A 16 2.06 -10.73 7.13
CA ALA A 16 2.40 -12.12 6.83
C ALA A 16 3.89 -12.30 6.48
N SER A 17 4.53 -11.26 5.98
CA SER A 17 5.97 -11.22 5.67
C SER A 17 6.85 -10.87 6.88
N GLY A 18 6.26 -10.70 8.06
CA GLY A 18 6.99 -10.39 9.30
C GLY A 18 7.39 -8.92 9.44
N GLU A 19 6.80 -8.01 8.66
CA GLU A 19 7.04 -6.57 8.80
C GLU A 19 6.42 -6.02 10.08
N SER A 20 6.96 -4.91 10.58
CA SER A 20 6.34 -4.18 11.69
C SER A 20 4.96 -3.66 11.29
N VAL A 21 4.09 -3.41 12.26
CA VAL A 21 2.75 -2.86 12.00
C VAL A 21 2.84 -1.54 11.24
N GLU A 22 3.81 -0.69 11.56
CA GLU A 22 4.03 0.59 10.87
C GLU A 22 4.43 0.40 9.41
N ARG A 23 5.32 -0.56 9.12
CA ARG A 23 5.75 -0.87 7.76
C ARG A 23 4.64 -1.55 6.96
N ALA A 24 3.89 -2.47 7.57
CA ALA A 24 2.72 -3.09 6.95
C ALA A 24 1.62 -2.06 6.66
N PHE A 25 1.38 -1.13 7.58
CA PHE A 25 0.45 -0.02 7.37
C PHE A 25 0.90 0.86 6.20
N ALA A 26 2.19 1.22 6.15
CA ALA A 26 2.76 1.98 5.03
C ALA A 26 2.65 1.24 3.69
N LEU A 27 2.82 -0.09 3.67
CA LEU A 27 2.56 -0.92 2.47
C LEU A 27 1.10 -0.85 2.04
N GLY A 28 0.16 -0.94 2.98
CA GLY A 28 -1.27 -0.77 2.72
C GLY A 28 -1.58 0.61 2.12
N VAL A 29 -1.04 1.69 2.72
CA VAL A 29 -1.21 3.05 2.20
C VAL A 29 -0.68 3.16 0.77
N ALA A 30 0.54 2.68 0.52
CA ALA A 30 1.14 2.70 -0.81
C ALA A 30 0.30 1.94 -1.86
N ALA A 31 -0.21 0.75 -1.50
CA ALA A 31 -1.06 -0.05 -2.39
C ALA A 31 -2.41 0.63 -2.69
N GLY A 32 -3.08 1.16 -1.66
CA GLY A 32 -4.31 1.93 -1.82
C GLY A 32 -4.11 3.18 -2.68
N THR A 33 -3.03 3.93 -2.45
CA THR A 33 -2.68 5.12 -3.25
C THR A 33 -2.38 4.76 -4.71
N ALA A 34 -1.62 3.70 -4.97
CA ALA A 34 -1.37 3.26 -6.35
C ALA A 34 -2.67 2.86 -7.08
N THR A 35 -3.64 2.29 -6.37
CA THR A 35 -4.92 1.84 -6.96
C THR A 35 -5.84 2.99 -7.36
N VAL A 36 -5.76 4.15 -6.70
CA VAL A 36 -6.61 5.30 -7.10
C VAL A 36 -6.10 6.00 -8.36
N LEU A 37 -4.88 5.68 -8.80
CA LEU A 37 -4.28 6.23 -10.02
C LEU A 37 -4.63 5.43 -11.27
N THR A 38 -5.13 4.21 -11.11
CA THR A 38 -5.49 3.33 -12.23
C THR A 38 -6.95 3.57 -12.65
N PRO A 39 -7.27 3.49 -13.96
CA PRO A 39 -8.63 3.66 -14.45
C PRO A 39 -9.59 2.57 -13.95
N GLY A 40 -10.80 2.98 -13.55
CA GLY A 40 -11.91 2.07 -13.26
C GLY A 40 -11.63 1.10 -12.10
N THR A 41 -11.57 -0.19 -12.42
CA THR A 41 -11.35 -1.31 -11.48
C THR A 41 -10.04 -2.03 -11.76
N GLU A 42 -9.13 -1.42 -12.50
CA GLU A 42 -7.80 -1.97 -12.73
C GLU A 42 -7.00 -2.04 -11.41
N LEU A 43 -6.22 -3.11 -11.25
CA LEU A 43 -5.35 -3.30 -10.09
C LEU A 43 -4.22 -2.28 -10.07
N CYS A 44 -3.69 -1.96 -8.89
CA CYS A 44 -2.47 -1.14 -8.77
C CYS A 44 -1.28 -1.79 -9.49
N HIS A 45 -0.40 -0.96 -10.05
CA HIS A 45 0.88 -1.41 -10.56
C HIS A 45 1.93 -1.48 -9.45
N LEU A 46 2.68 -2.59 -9.39
CA LEU A 46 3.72 -2.81 -8.38
C LEU A 46 4.76 -1.68 -8.34
N VAL A 47 5.10 -1.10 -9.49
CA VAL A 47 6.07 0.02 -9.58
C VAL A 47 5.60 1.24 -8.80
N ASP A 48 4.30 1.56 -8.85
CA ASP A 48 3.74 2.69 -8.13
C ASP A 48 3.64 2.40 -6.64
N VAL A 49 3.28 1.18 -6.27
CA VAL A 49 3.30 0.73 -4.86
C VAL A 49 4.70 0.88 -4.26
N GLN A 50 5.72 0.39 -4.95
CA GLN A 50 7.12 0.48 -4.49
C GLN A 50 7.61 1.93 -4.40
N ARG A 51 7.21 2.78 -5.35
CA ARG A 51 7.49 4.21 -5.33
C ARG A 51 6.88 4.87 -4.10
N PHE A 52 5.57 4.74 -3.89
CA PHE A 52 4.91 5.35 -2.74
C PHE A 52 5.42 4.80 -1.42
N PHE A 53 5.68 3.50 -1.33
CA PHE A 53 6.24 2.91 -0.11
C PHE A 53 7.59 3.49 0.28
N ARG A 54 8.44 3.82 -0.71
CA ARG A 54 9.73 4.47 -0.49
C ARG A 54 9.58 5.93 -0.03
N ASP A 55 8.58 6.63 -0.58
CA ASP A 55 8.34 8.05 -0.30
C ASP A 55 7.63 8.27 1.05
N LEU A 56 6.94 7.24 1.57
CA LEU A 56 6.27 7.29 2.87
C LEU A 56 7.28 7.38 4.01
N ARG A 57 7.15 8.44 4.81
CA ARG A 57 7.89 8.63 6.06
C ARG A 57 6.92 8.51 7.23
N PRO A 58 7.13 7.56 8.16
CA PRO A 58 6.30 7.51 9.36
C PRO A 58 6.51 8.78 10.17
N VAL A 59 5.42 9.51 10.43
CA VAL A 59 5.43 10.62 11.37
C VAL A 59 5.41 10.02 12.77
N ARG A 60 6.44 10.27 13.56
CA ARG A 60 6.43 9.94 14.99
C ARG A 60 5.67 11.03 15.73
N ALA A 61 4.65 10.64 16.48
CA ALA A 61 3.98 11.50 17.45
C ALA A 61 4.91 11.76 18.65
#